data_AF-A0A535S8J6-F1
#
_entry.id   AF-A0A535S8J6-F1
#
_cell.length_a   1.000
_cell.length_b   1.000
_cell.length_c   1.000
_cell.angle_alpha   90.00
_cell.angle_beta   90.00
_cell.angle_gamma   90.00
#
_symmetry.space_group_name_H-M   'P 1'
#
loop_
_entity.id
_entity.type
_entity.pdbx_description
1 polymer ?
#
loop_
_entity_poly.entity_id
_entity_poly.type
_entity_poly.pdbx_seq_one_letter_code
_entity_poly.pdbx_strand_id
1 'polypeptide(L)'
;LSVCLTGFGSAAKIAELIEEHLPGLREQEVEIICMDINLSGKTEEDVQRLVGNRHVVAIVGTINPHLESYPFIALTDFLFGDGIARLRTLLGGTLIDPALLHPSSAVGQRDVPSSSDTDPPLLTTGATPRLTQRSELVREITHTLSQSLLFLNPTRAMPLIDHMIELIEVEVGETFDIDVLAGLMLHLACILERGIQHKGVLVSETVRTQVGQQFPRELSICRRALQVLSTQIARPLPDEEAYNIVGILRQVDIFISG
;
A
#
# COMPACT_ATOMS: atom_id res chain seq x y z
N LEU A 1 -3.55 12.00 5.38
CA LEU A 1 -3.45 10.79 6.23
C LEU A 1 -2.52 9.79 5.57
N SER A 2 -1.69 9.11 6.35
CA SER A 2 -0.91 7.96 5.89
C SER A 2 -1.51 6.68 6.48
N VAL A 3 -1.69 5.65 5.66
CA VAL A 3 -2.59 4.55 6.00
C VAL A 3 -2.02 3.16 5.71
N CYS A 4 -2.20 2.25 6.67
CA CYS A 4 -2.03 0.83 6.48
C CYS A 4 -2.98 0.03 7.39
N LEU A 5 -2.93 -1.31 7.31
CA LEU A 5 -3.83 -2.17 8.06
C LEU A 5 -3.79 -1.92 9.58
N THR A 6 -2.59 -1.78 10.14
CA THR A 6 -2.36 -1.66 11.60
C THR A 6 -2.02 -0.25 12.07
N GLY A 7 -1.79 0.70 11.15
CA GLY A 7 -1.52 2.12 11.46
C GLY A 7 -0.15 2.46 12.04
N PHE A 8 0.68 1.48 12.42
CA PHE A 8 1.96 1.76 13.13
C PHE A 8 3.23 1.52 12.30
N GLY A 9 3.20 0.57 11.35
CA GLY A 9 4.40 0.21 10.56
C GLY A 9 4.44 0.93 9.24
N SER A 10 3.77 0.33 8.25
CA SER A 10 3.75 0.84 6.88
C SER A 10 3.25 2.29 6.81
N ALA A 11 2.25 2.68 7.59
CA ALA A 11 1.77 4.07 7.63
C ALA A 11 2.86 5.06 8.06
N ALA A 12 3.70 4.72 9.06
CA ALA A 12 4.81 5.59 9.46
C ALA A 12 5.86 5.71 8.34
N LYS A 13 6.14 4.61 7.63
CA LYS A 13 7.10 4.62 6.50
C LYS A 13 6.60 5.40 5.30
N ILE A 14 5.32 5.33 5.01
CA ILE A 14 4.69 6.15 3.99
C ILE A 14 4.71 7.63 4.40
N ALA A 15 4.52 7.95 5.69
CA ALA A 15 4.62 9.32 6.17
C ALA A 15 6.02 9.91 5.96
N GLU A 16 7.06 9.17 6.32
CA GLU A 16 8.47 9.54 6.09
C GLU A 16 8.75 9.76 4.59
N LEU A 17 8.28 8.84 3.73
CA LEU A 17 8.40 8.94 2.28
C LEU A 17 7.73 10.22 1.73
N ILE A 18 6.55 10.58 2.25
CA ILE A 18 5.86 11.82 1.88
C ILE A 18 6.68 13.05 2.30
N GLU A 19 7.20 13.08 3.53
CA GLU A 19 8.03 14.20 4.02
C GLU A 19 9.31 14.38 3.18
N GLU A 20 9.91 13.29 2.71
CA GLU A 20 11.11 13.33 1.87
C GLU A 20 10.84 13.91 0.47
N HIS A 21 9.73 13.51 -0.17
CA HIS A 21 9.40 13.94 -1.53
C HIS A 21 8.69 15.30 -1.60
N LEU A 22 8.12 15.74 -0.47
CA LEU A 22 7.44 17.02 -0.30
C LEU A 22 8.01 17.78 0.90
N PRO A 23 9.24 18.31 0.78
CA PRO A 23 9.81 19.15 1.83
C PRO A 23 8.95 20.41 2.02
N GLY A 24 8.77 20.80 3.27
CA GLY A 24 8.07 22.04 3.65
C GLY A 24 6.57 21.93 3.88
N LEU A 25 6.01 20.72 3.94
CA LEU A 25 4.61 20.50 4.35
C LEU A 25 4.26 21.19 5.68
N ARG A 26 5.18 21.13 6.66
CA ARG A 26 4.98 21.76 7.97
C ARG A 26 4.93 23.29 7.90
N GLU A 27 5.66 23.91 6.97
CA GLU A 27 5.59 25.36 6.76
C GLU A 27 4.25 25.78 6.12
N GLN A 28 3.55 24.86 5.48
CA GLN A 28 2.22 25.05 4.90
C GLN A 28 1.09 24.67 5.87
N GLU A 29 1.40 24.46 7.16
CA GLU A 29 0.46 23.98 8.18
C GLU A 29 -0.15 22.60 7.86
N VAL A 30 0.55 21.78 7.07
CA VAL A 30 0.13 20.43 6.71
C VAL A 30 0.81 19.41 7.60
N GLU A 31 0.00 18.57 8.23
CA GLU A 31 0.44 17.49 9.13
C GLU A 31 0.08 16.13 8.53
N ILE A 32 1.00 15.17 8.64
CA ILE A 32 0.75 13.78 8.27
C ILE A 32 0.39 12.99 9.52
N ILE A 33 -0.83 12.47 9.55
CA ILE A 33 -1.34 11.61 10.64
C ILE A 33 -1.36 10.17 10.14
N CYS A 34 -0.73 9.26 10.89
CA CYS A 34 -0.79 7.82 10.64
C CYS A 34 -2.10 7.25 11.17
N MET A 35 -2.78 6.44 10.35
CA MET A 35 -4.06 5.84 10.68
C MET A 35 -4.07 4.35 10.33
N ASP A 36 -4.60 3.52 11.25
CA ASP A 36 -4.98 2.14 10.96
C ASP A 36 -6.30 2.12 10.18
N ILE A 37 -6.48 1.21 9.24
CA ILE A 37 -7.83 0.91 8.75
C ILE A 37 -8.47 -0.19 9.59
N ASN A 38 -7.65 -1.06 10.22
CA ASN A 38 -8.04 -2.37 10.72
C ASN A 38 -8.87 -3.18 9.70
N LEU A 39 -9.14 -4.45 9.97
CA LEU A 39 -9.88 -5.29 9.02
C LEU A 39 -11.41 -5.13 9.15
N SER A 40 -11.90 -4.30 10.08
CA SER A 40 -13.31 -3.90 10.19
C SER A 40 -13.63 -2.55 9.54
N GLY A 41 -12.62 -1.83 9.06
CA GLY A 41 -12.78 -0.57 8.35
C GLY A 41 -12.75 0.65 9.23
N LYS A 42 -12.73 1.80 8.55
CA LYS A 42 -12.95 3.12 9.14
C LYS A 42 -14.08 3.77 8.38
N THR A 43 -14.96 4.41 9.11
CA THR A 43 -15.98 5.32 8.57
C THR A 43 -15.42 6.73 8.48
N GLU A 44 -16.08 7.60 7.72
CA GLU A 44 -15.73 9.02 7.68
C GLU A 44 -15.86 9.68 9.06
N GLU A 45 -16.78 9.22 9.91
CA GLU A 45 -16.89 9.68 11.29
C GLU A 45 -15.67 9.30 12.13
N ASP A 46 -15.12 8.09 11.93
CA ASP A 46 -13.88 7.67 12.60
C ASP A 46 -12.72 8.58 12.18
N VAL A 47 -12.64 8.91 10.89
CA VAL A 47 -11.66 9.85 10.37
C VAL A 47 -11.87 11.24 10.97
N GLN A 48 -13.10 11.75 11.00
CA GLN A 48 -13.40 13.06 11.57
C GLN A 48 -13.03 13.14 13.05
N ARG A 49 -13.30 12.07 13.82
CA ARG A 49 -12.89 11.96 15.23
C ARG A 49 -11.37 11.98 15.39
N LEU A 50 -10.63 11.35 14.47
CA LEU A 50 -9.16 11.35 14.46
C LEU A 50 -8.57 12.73 14.10
N VAL A 51 -9.12 13.38 13.07
CA VAL A 51 -8.55 14.64 12.56
C VAL A 51 -9.10 15.89 13.27
N GLY A 52 -10.20 15.78 13.99
CA GLY A 52 -10.82 16.88 14.73
C GLY A 52 -11.37 17.93 13.77
N ASN A 53 -10.92 19.18 13.89
CA ASN A 53 -11.37 20.27 13.00
C ASN A 53 -10.47 20.46 11.76
N ARG A 54 -9.47 19.59 11.57
CA ARG A 54 -8.55 19.67 10.43
C ARG A 54 -9.23 19.14 9.16
N HIS A 55 -8.86 19.71 8.01
CA HIS A 55 -9.31 19.23 6.71
C HIS A 55 -8.38 18.13 6.18
N VAL A 56 -8.95 17.04 5.68
CA VAL A 56 -8.19 15.94 5.07
C VAL A 56 -7.93 16.27 3.60
N VAL A 57 -6.68 16.56 3.26
CA VAL A 57 -6.26 16.85 1.88
C VAL A 57 -6.25 15.58 1.01
N ALA A 58 -5.71 14.49 1.54
CA ALA A 58 -5.60 13.21 0.85
C ALA A 58 -5.34 12.06 1.85
N ILE A 59 -5.58 10.84 1.39
CA ILE A 59 -5.17 9.60 2.02
C ILE A 59 -4.13 8.92 1.13
N VAL A 60 -2.97 8.61 1.68
CA VAL A 60 -1.92 7.84 0.99
C VAL A 60 -1.70 6.55 1.74
N GLY A 61 -1.69 5.40 1.06
CA GLY A 61 -1.61 4.13 1.78
C GLY A 61 -1.38 2.90 0.93
N THR A 62 -1.16 1.77 1.61
CA THR A 62 -1.07 0.44 0.98
C THR A 62 -2.45 -0.21 0.82
N ILE A 63 -3.49 0.35 1.42
CA ILE A 63 -4.87 -0.17 1.39
C ILE A 63 -5.79 1.04 1.25
N ASN A 64 -6.73 0.97 0.31
CA ASN A 64 -7.75 1.99 0.13
C ASN A 64 -8.86 1.81 1.18
N PRO A 65 -9.15 2.81 2.03
CA PRO A 65 -10.26 2.71 2.98
C PRO A 65 -11.64 2.88 2.34
N HIS A 66 -11.71 3.18 1.02
CA HIS A 66 -12.95 3.39 0.26
C HIS A 66 -13.86 4.48 0.82
N LEU A 67 -13.24 5.57 1.31
CA LEU A 67 -13.96 6.75 1.81
C LEU A 67 -14.18 7.75 0.67
N GLU A 68 -15.44 7.91 0.24
CA GLU A 68 -15.80 8.72 -0.93
C GLU A 68 -15.40 10.20 -0.79
N SER A 69 -15.45 10.75 0.43
CA SER A 69 -15.12 12.16 0.67
C SER A 69 -13.63 12.49 0.58
N TYR A 70 -12.74 11.49 0.51
CA TYR A 70 -11.30 11.71 0.60
C TYR A 70 -10.54 11.14 -0.60
N PRO A 71 -9.71 11.95 -1.30
CA PRO A 71 -8.87 11.44 -2.37
C PRO A 71 -7.89 10.37 -1.87
N PHE A 72 -7.88 9.20 -2.51
CA PHE A 72 -6.91 8.14 -2.22
C PHE A 72 -5.78 8.11 -3.27
N ILE A 73 -4.55 7.93 -2.78
CA ILE A 73 -3.35 7.74 -3.57
C ILE A 73 -2.68 6.44 -3.08
N ALA A 74 -2.58 5.44 -3.95
CA ALA A 74 -1.90 4.20 -3.62
C ALA A 74 -0.40 4.44 -3.42
N LEU A 75 0.25 3.61 -2.61
CA LEU A 75 1.71 3.66 -2.45
C LEU A 75 2.43 3.52 -3.80
N THR A 76 1.95 2.64 -4.69
CA THR A 76 2.60 2.43 -5.99
C THR A 76 2.41 3.62 -6.93
N ASP A 77 1.25 4.28 -6.91
CA ASP A 77 1.03 5.56 -7.60
C ASP A 77 1.98 6.65 -7.08
N PHE A 78 2.26 6.65 -5.78
CA PHE A 78 3.19 7.60 -5.18
C PHE A 78 4.64 7.31 -5.61
N LEU A 79 5.05 6.04 -5.67
CA LEU A 79 6.42 5.63 -5.99
C LEU A 79 6.73 5.65 -7.49
N PHE A 80 5.78 5.26 -8.34
CA PHE A 80 5.99 5.03 -9.78
C PHE A 80 5.04 5.81 -10.68
N GLY A 81 3.94 6.34 -10.12
CA GLY A 81 2.89 7.02 -10.87
C GLY A 81 2.95 8.54 -10.73
N ASP A 82 1.77 9.16 -10.82
CA ASP A 82 1.57 10.60 -10.70
C ASP A 82 1.17 11.04 -9.28
N GLY A 83 1.27 10.15 -8.28
CA GLY A 83 0.78 10.38 -6.93
C GLY A 83 1.39 11.62 -6.26
N ILE A 84 2.68 11.89 -6.47
CA ILE A 84 3.34 13.11 -5.97
C ILE A 84 2.75 14.36 -6.63
N ALA A 85 2.52 14.33 -7.95
CA ALA A 85 1.95 15.46 -8.68
C ALA A 85 0.50 15.73 -8.22
N ARG A 86 -0.31 14.67 -8.09
CA ARG A 86 -1.68 14.73 -7.54
C ARG A 86 -1.69 15.34 -6.14
N LEU A 87 -0.79 14.89 -5.26
CA LEU A 87 -0.70 15.41 -3.91
C LEU A 87 -0.29 16.90 -3.90
N ARG A 88 0.66 17.32 -4.74
CA ARG A 88 1.02 18.75 -4.90
C ARG A 88 -0.15 19.59 -5.38
N THR A 89 -0.98 19.07 -6.29
CA THR A 89 -2.19 19.76 -6.74
C THR A 89 -3.20 19.91 -5.62
N LEU A 90 -3.47 18.85 -4.86
CA LEU A 90 -4.40 18.87 -3.73
C LEU A 90 -3.94 19.83 -2.60
N LEU A 91 -2.62 19.97 -2.42
CA LEU A 91 -2.03 20.93 -1.49
C LEU A 91 -2.04 22.38 -2.00
N GLY A 92 -2.57 22.64 -3.20
CA GLY A 92 -2.59 23.97 -3.82
C GLY A 92 -1.23 24.41 -4.41
N GLY A 93 -0.26 23.51 -4.51
CA GLY A 93 1.06 23.75 -5.11
C GLY A 93 1.07 23.83 -6.63
N THR A 94 -0.05 23.51 -7.29
CA THR A 94 -0.25 23.68 -8.74
C THR A 94 -1.70 24.09 -9.02
N LEU A 95 -1.90 25.02 -9.97
CA LEU A 95 -3.22 25.48 -10.44
C LEU A 95 -3.90 24.46 -11.37
N ILE A 96 -3.97 23.20 -10.96
CA ILE A 96 -4.75 22.19 -11.70
C ILE A 96 -6.04 21.93 -10.91
N ASP A 97 -7.17 22.01 -11.60
CA ASP A 97 -8.49 21.75 -11.02
C ASP A 97 -8.55 20.29 -10.51
N PRO A 98 -8.80 20.06 -9.20
CA PRO A 98 -8.92 18.72 -8.62
C PRO A 98 -9.94 17.83 -9.34
N ALA A 99 -10.96 18.41 -9.99
CA ALA A 99 -11.97 17.67 -10.74
C ALA A 99 -11.41 16.94 -11.98
N LEU A 100 -10.24 17.34 -12.48
CA LEU A 100 -9.57 16.70 -13.63
C LEU A 100 -8.77 15.45 -13.25
N LEU A 101 -8.60 15.17 -11.96
CA LEU A 101 -7.83 14.01 -11.46
C LEU A 101 -8.66 12.73 -11.31
N HIS A 102 -9.97 12.81 -11.55
CA HIS A 102 -10.80 11.60 -11.65
C HIS A 102 -10.73 11.05 -13.07
N PRO A 103 -10.41 9.76 -13.27
CA PRO A 103 -10.53 9.14 -14.59
C PRO A 103 -12.02 9.08 -14.95
N SER A 104 -12.53 10.11 -15.63
CA SER A 104 -13.89 10.09 -16.18
C SER A 104 -13.93 9.12 -17.36
N SER A 105 -14.62 8.02 -17.15
CA SER A 105 -15.16 7.13 -18.18
C SER A 105 -16.14 7.88 -19.09
N ALA A 106 -15.63 8.72 -20.00
CA ALA A 106 -16.46 9.36 -21.03
C ALA A 106 -15.61 9.93 -22.17
N VAL A 107 -15.20 9.09 -23.13
CA VAL A 107 -14.93 9.58 -24.49
C VAL A 107 -16.08 9.12 -25.37
N GLY A 108 -17.03 10.04 -25.56
CA GLY A 108 -18.08 9.94 -26.57
C GLY A 108 -17.49 10.01 -27.98
N GLN A 109 -18.10 9.20 -28.85
CA GLN A 109 -17.96 9.18 -30.30
C GLN A 109 -17.78 10.58 -30.92
N ARG A 110 -16.75 10.73 -31.74
CA ARG A 110 -16.78 11.64 -32.89
C ARG A 110 -16.13 10.96 -34.09
N ASP A 111 -16.90 10.92 -35.17
CA ASP A 111 -16.58 10.37 -36.48
C ASP A 111 -15.34 11.05 -37.11
N VAL A 112 -14.53 10.25 -37.81
CA VAL A 112 -13.41 10.72 -38.65
C VAL A 112 -13.65 10.26 -40.08
N PRO A 113 -13.59 11.13 -41.11
CA PRO A 113 -13.48 10.69 -42.49
C PRO A 113 -12.00 10.46 -42.88
N SER A 114 -11.80 9.41 -43.66
CA SER A 114 -10.55 8.88 -44.21
C SER A 114 -9.71 9.87 -45.04
N SER A 115 -8.38 9.85 -44.91
CA SER A 115 -7.46 9.37 -45.97
C SER A 115 -6.00 9.78 -45.77
N SER A 116 -5.14 8.93 -46.34
CA SER A 116 -3.73 9.10 -46.75
C SER A 116 -2.64 8.66 -45.77
N ASP A 117 -2.05 7.52 -46.17
CA ASP A 117 -0.87 6.85 -45.65
C ASP A 117 0.36 7.77 -45.63
N THR A 118 1.04 7.82 -44.49
CA THR A 118 2.50 7.88 -44.37
C THR A 118 2.86 7.70 -42.89
N ASP A 119 3.11 6.45 -42.50
CA ASP A 119 3.61 6.10 -41.16
C ASP A 119 5.08 6.53 -40.98
N PRO A 120 5.42 7.22 -39.88
CA PRO A 120 6.61 6.94 -39.08
C PRO A 120 6.22 6.12 -37.84
N PRO A 121 7.12 5.28 -37.30
CA PRO A 121 6.74 4.31 -36.27
C PRO A 121 6.33 5.02 -34.97
N LEU A 122 5.12 4.70 -34.52
CA LEU A 122 4.58 5.01 -33.20
C LEU A 122 5.56 4.60 -32.10
N LEU A 123 5.83 5.53 -31.19
CA LEU A 123 6.25 5.24 -29.83
C LEU A 123 5.18 4.35 -29.20
N THR A 124 5.44 3.05 -29.16
CA THR A 124 4.66 2.13 -28.33
C THR A 124 4.94 2.53 -26.88
N THR A 125 3.94 3.05 -26.19
CA THR A 125 3.91 3.09 -24.72
C THR A 125 4.00 1.64 -24.23
N GLY A 126 5.24 1.18 -24.06
CA GLY A 126 5.53 -0.19 -23.67
C GLY A 126 5.05 -0.40 -22.25
N ALA A 127 4.06 -1.26 -22.07
CA ALA A 127 3.83 -1.91 -20.79
C ALA A 127 5.17 -2.52 -20.36
N THR A 128 5.80 -1.94 -19.34
CA THR A 128 6.99 -2.51 -18.72
C THR A 128 6.66 -3.93 -18.28
N PRO A 129 7.48 -4.95 -18.61
CA PRO A 129 7.19 -6.33 -18.23
C PRO A 129 6.99 -6.45 -16.72
N ARG A 130 6.00 -7.21 -16.25
CA ARG A 130 5.71 -7.34 -14.79
C ARG A 130 6.92 -7.69 -13.91
N LEU A 131 7.88 -8.46 -14.46
CA LEU A 131 9.15 -8.75 -13.79
C LEU A 131 10.00 -7.50 -13.54
N THR A 132 10.01 -6.53 -14.46
CA THR A 132 10.73 -5.27 -14.26
C THR A 132 10.05 -4.46 -13.16
N GLN A 133 8.71 -4.44 -13.13
CA GLN A 133 7.94 -3.72 -12.12
C GLN A 133 8.17 -4.22 -10.69
N ARG A 134 8.22 -5.56 -10.47
CA ARG A 134 8.55 -6.13 -9.15
C ARG A 134 9.98 -5.77 -8.73
N SER A 135 10.94 -5.85 -9.65
CA SER A 135 12.34 -5.52 -9.34
C SER A 135 12.53 -4.03 -9.00
N GLU A 136 11.81 -3.15 -9.67
CA GLU A 136 11.78 -1.71 -9.39
C GLU A 136 11.11 -1.43 -8.04
N LEU A 137 9.99 -2.12 -7.74
CA LEU A 137 9.33 -2.07 -6.45
C LEU A 137 10.26 -2.46 -5.30
N VAL A 138 10.94 -3.61 -5.44
CA VAL A 138 11.90 -4.07 -4.44
C VAL A 138 13.01 -3.04 -4.24
N ARG A 139 13.55 -2.47 -5.32
CA ARG A 139 14.61 -1.46 -5.26
C ARG A 139 14.14 -0.21 -4.50
N GLU A 140 12.95 0.29 -4.82
CA GLU A 140 12.43 1.52 -4.23
C GLU A 140 12.07 1.34 -2.75
N ILE A 141 11.37 0.26 -2.41
CA ILE A 141 11.08 -0.07 -1.01
C ILE A 141 12.37 -0.28 -0.22
N THR A 142 13.38 -0.94 -0.79
CA THR A 142 14.69 -1.09 -0.15
C THR A 142 15.31 0.28 0.18
N HIS A 143 15.26 1.23 -0.78
CA HIS A 143 15.79 2.57 -0.59
C HIS A 143 15.10 3.31 0.56
N THR A 144 13.76 3.37 0.54
CA THR A 144 12.95 4.01 1.58
C THR A 144 13.20 3.39 2.97
N LEU A 145 13.28 2.06 3.05
CA LEU A 145 13.55 1.37 4.30
C LEU A 145 14.98 1.62 4.80
N SER A 146 15.96 1.76 3.91
CA SER A 146 17.36 2.04 4.28
C SER A 146 17.56 3.39 4.92
N GLN A 147 16.70 4.37 4.64
CA GLN A 147 16.75 5.70 5.26
C GLN A 147 16.07 5.73 6.63
N SER A 148 15.31 4.69 6.99
CA SER A 148 14.30 4.82 8.03
C SER A 148 14.22 3.69 9.04
N LEU A 149 14.78 2.52 8.73
CA LEU A 149 14.92 1.42 9.68
C LEU A 149 16.19 1.59 10.53
N LEU A 150 16.09 1.23 11.81
CA LEU A 150 17.16 1.36 12.79
C LEU A 150 17.88 0.03 13.03
N PHE A 151 17.19 -1.10 12.93
CA PHE A 151 17.70 -2.41 13.34
C PHE A 151 17.84 -3.41 12.18
N LEU A 152 16.89 -3.40 11.26
CA LEU A 152 16.89 -4.28 10.09
C LEU A 152 17.86 -3.73 9.04
N ASN A 153 18.57 -4.63 8.35
CA ASN A 153 19.30 -4.29 7.14
C ASN A 153 18.42 -4.61 5.92
N PRO A 154 17.86 -3.60 5.21
CA PRO A 154 16.93 -3.84 4.11
C PRO A 154 17.55 -4.64 2.96
N THR A 155 18.82 -4.39 2.63
CA THR A 155 19.54 -5.12 1.58
C THR A 155 19.62 -6.62 1.85
N ARG A 156 19.63 -7.04 3.12
CA ARG A 156 19.58 -8.47 3.50
C ARG A 156 18.17 -8.99 3.71
N ALA A 157 17.27 -8.14 4.21
CA ALA A 157 15.90 -8.54 4.54
C ALA A 157 15.01 -8.68 3.31
N MET A 158 15.15 -7.78 2.33
CA MET A 158 14.28 -7.75 1.17
C MET A 158 14.31 -9.03 0.33
N PRO A 159 15.46 -9.68 0.07
CA PRO A 159 15.47 -10.99 -0.59
C PRO A 159 14.70 -12.09 0.18
N LEU A 160 14.72 -12.06 1.53
CA LEU A 160 13.98 -13.03 2.35
C LEU A 160 12.47 -12.76 2.30
N ILE A 161 12.10 -11.48 2.36
CA ILE A 161 10.71 -11.03 2.24
C ILE A 161 10.17 -11.40 0.85
N ASP A 162 10.92 -11.09 -0.20
CA ASP A 162 10.52 -11.35 -1.59
C ASP A 162 10.33 -12.85 -1.83
N HIS A 163 11.26 -13.67 -1.35
CA HIS A 163 11.15 -15.13 -1.41
C HIS A 163 9.95 -15.67 -0.62
N MET A 164 9.65 -15.12 0.56
CA MET A 164 8.45 -15.50 1.30
C MET A 164 7.18 -15.19 0.51
N ILE A 165 7.12 -14.04 -0.16
CA ILE A 165 5.97 -13.65 -1.00
C ILE A 165 5.85 -14.61 -2.19
N GLU A 166 6.95 -14.98 -2.85
CA GLU A 166 6.94 -15.98 -3.93
C GLU A 166 6.40 -17.33 -3.47
N LEU A 167 6.76 -17.79 -2.26
CA LEU A 167 6.22 -19.02 -1.69
C LEU A 167 4.70 -18.93 -1.51
N ILE A 168 4.20 -17.79 -1.04
CA ILE A 168 2.75 -17.57 -0.89
C ILE A 168 2.08 -17.55 -2.27
N GLU A 169 2.63 -16.86 -3.27
CA GLU A 169 2.09 -16.84 -4.65
C GLU A 169 1.98 -18.26 -5.24
N VAL A 170 3.05 -19.05 -5.12
CA VAL A 170 3.09 -20.43 -5.62
C VAL A 170 2.08 -21.31 -4.90
N GLU A 171 1.99 -21.23 -3.57
CA GLU A 171 1.06 -22.05 -2.81
C GLU A 171 -0.40 -21.61 -2.98
N VAL A 172 -0.67 -20.31 -3.08
CA VAL A 172 -2.02 -19.80 -3.37
C VAL A 172 -2.42 -20.16 -4.80
N GLY A 173 -1.49 -20.13 -5.74
CA GLY A 173 -1.70 -20.44 -7.16
C GLY A 173 -1.99 -19.21 -8.03
N GLU A 174 -1.59 -18.02 -7.58
CA GLU A 174 -1.81 -16.75 -8.27
C GLU A 174 -0.64 -15.79 -8.05
N THR A 175 -0.46 -14.84 -8.96
CA THR A 175 0.51 -13.75 -8.80
C THR A 175 -0.19 -12.53 -8.23
N PHE A 176 0.47 -11.79 -7.35
CA PHE A 176 -0.11 -10.58 -6.77
C PHE A 176 0.15 -9.36 -7.65
N ASP A 177 -0.82 -8.46 -7.68
CA ASP A 177 -0.67 -7.13 -8.26
C ASP A 177 0.31 -6.28 -7.44
N ILE A 178 0.80 -5.21 -8.05
CA ILE A 178 1.89 -4.43 -7.48
C ILE A 178 1.52 -3.75 -6.16
N ASP A 179 0.25 -3.38 -5.96
CA ASP A 179 -0.22 -2.77 -4.72
C ASP A 179 -0.19 -3.76 -3.55
N VAL A 180 -0.65 -5.00 -3.78
CA VAL A 180 -0.53 -6.08 -2.79
C VAL A 180 0.94 -6.37 -2.48
N LEU A 181 1.79 -6.48 -3.50
CA LEU A 181 3.23 -6.71 -3.31
C LEU A 181 3.86 -5.61 -2.45
N ALA A 182 3.57 -4.33 -2.76
CA ALA A 182 4.09 -3.19 -2.02
C ALA A 182 3.63 -3.22 -0.55
N GLY A 183 2.35 -3.50 -0.32
CA GLY A 183 1.77 -3.65 1.01
C GLY A 183 2.42 -4.77 1.82
N LEU A 184 2.60 -5.95 1.21
CA LEU A 184 3.22 -7.11 1.85
C LEU A 184 4.68 -6.86 2.18
N MET A 185 5.46 -6.32 1.23
CA MET A 185 6.87 -6.01 1.44
C MET A 185 7.07 -5.05 2.60
N LEU A 186 6.28 -3.98 2.65
CA LEU A 186 6.39 -2.96 3.69
C LEU A 186 5.91 -3.49 5.06
N HIS A 187 4.82 -4.27 5.09
CA HIS A 187 4.32 -4.90 6.32
C HIS A 187 5.33 -5.89 6.91
N LEU A 188 5.88 -6.79 6.08
CA LEU A 188 6.88 -7.77 6.49
C LEU A 188 8.17 -7.09 6.96
N ALA A 189 8.64 -6.06 6.27
CA ALA A 189 9.81 -5.28 6.72
C ALA A 189 9.58 -4.68 8.12
N CYS A 190 8.38 -4.12 8.37
CA CYS A 190 8.02 -3.58 9.67
C CYS A 190 7.88 -4.65 10.77
N ILE A 191 7.44 -5.86 10.43
CA ILE A 191 7.45 -7.00 11.35
C ILE A 191 8.90 -7.37 11.73
N LEU A 192 9.79 -7.46 10.74
CA LEU A 192 11.19 -7.85 10.94
C LEU A 192 11.98 -6.81 11.74
N GLU A 193 11.74 -5.51 11.52
CA GLU A 193 12.33 -4.41 12.28
C GLU A 193 12.02 -4.53 13.79
N ARG A 194 10.74 -4.65 14.14
CA ARG A 194 10.27 -4.55 15.54
C ARG A 194 10.49 -5.84 16.33
N GLY A 195 10.26 -6.99 15.70
CA GLY A 195 9.89 -8.27 16.33
C GLY A 195 9.30 -8.21 17.74
N ILE A 196 9.78 -9.00 18.73
CA ILE A 196 9.04 -9.36 19.97
C ILE A 196 8.60 -8.18 20.87
N GLN A 197 8.94 -6.92 20.58
CA GLN A 197 8.62 -5.81 21.48
C GLN A 197 7.20 -5.24 21.42
N HIS A 198 6.26 -5.81 20.65
CA HIS A 198 4.87 -5.35 20.71
C HIS A 198 3.95 -6.32 21.48
N LYS A 199 3.44 -5.84 22.62
CA LYS A 199 2.12 -6.22 23.15
C LYS A 199 1.16 -6.31 21.97
N GLY A 200 0.57 -7.49 21.80
CA GLY A 200 -0.05 -7.98 20.57
C GLY A 200 -0.64 -6.91 19.67
N VAL A 201 -0.22 -6.91 18.41
CA VAL A 201 -1.02 -6.33 17.33
C VAL A 201 -2.36 -7.06 17.37
N LEU A 202 -3.33 -6.45 18.04
CA LEU A 202 -4.63 -7.05 18.29
C LEU A 202 -5.40 -7.05 16.97
N VAL A 203 -5.30 -8.17 16.25
CA VAL A 203 -6.31 -8.53 15.26
C VAL A 203 -7.62 -8.70 16.04
N SER A 204 -8.62 -7.87 15.73
CA SER A 204 -9.91 -7.92 16.43
C SER A 204 -10.57 -9.29 16.25
N GLU A 205 -11.39 -9.70 17.20
CA GLU A 205 -12.03 -11.02 17.17
C GLU A 205 -12.91 -11.21 15.91
N THR A 206 -13.60 -10.14 15.50
CA THR A 206 -14.40 -10.10 14.27
C THR A 206 -13.55 -10.48 13.06
N VAL A 207 -12.34 -9.95 12.99
CA VAL A 207 -11.43 -10.14 11.88
C VAL A 207 -10.85 -11.55 11.87
N ARG A 208 -10.47 -12.07 13.04
CA ARG A 208 -10.02 -13.45 13.18
C ARG A 208 -11.09 -14.42 12.69
N THR A 209 -12.34 -14.14 13.07
CA THR A 209 -13.51 -14.93 12.67
C THR A 209 -13.71 -14.85 11.17
N GLN A 210 -13.74 -13.65 10.60
CA GLN A 210 -14.01 -13.44 9.18
C GLN A 210 -12.93 -14.05 8.29
N VAL A 211 -11.65 -13.75 8.55
CA VAL A 211 -10.52 -14.33 7.81
C VAL A 211 -10.49 -15.85 7.99
N GLY A 212 -10.74 -16.35 9.21
CA GLY A 212 -10.79 -17.78 9.48
C GLY A 212 -11.92 -18.53 8.76
N GLN A 213 -13.05 -17.85 8.50
CA GLN A 213 -14.18 -18.44 7.78
C GLN A 213 -14.06 -18.30 6.26
N GLN A 214 -13.65 -17.12 5.77
CA GLN A 214 -13.62 -16.81 4.34
C GLN A 214 -12.35 -17.31 3.65
N PHE A 215 -11.20 -17.28 4.34
CA PHE A 215 -9.88 -17.57 3.76
C PHE A 215 -9.06 -18.57 4.60
N PRO A 216 -9.61 -19.73 5.00
CA PRO A 216 -8.89 -20.69 5.84
C PRO A 216 -7.65 -21.28 5.12
N ARG A 217 -7.71 -21.40 3.79
CA ARG A 217 -6.61 -21.94 2.97
C ARG A 217 -5.43 -20.97 2.97
N GLU A 218 -5.67 -19.72 2.62
CA GLU A 218 -4.69 -18.63 2.58
C GLU A 218 -4.09 -18.40 3.95
N LEU A 219 -4.91 -18.41 5.01
CA LEU A 219 -4.44 -18.30 6.39
C LEU A 219 -3.45 -19.42 6.72
N SER A 220 -3.73 -20.67 6.32
CA SER A 220 -2.80 -21.78 6.54
C SER A 220 -1.48 -21.62 5.78
N ILE A 221 -1.53 -21.08 4.56
CA ILE A 221 -0.34 -20.80 3.72
C ILE A 221 0.49 -19.70 4.36
N CYS A 222 -0.13 -18.60 4.75
CA CYS A 222 0.53 -17.47 5.39
C CYS A 222 1.19 -17.87 6.71
N ARG A 223 0.55 -18.71 7.52
CA ARG A 223 1.15 -19.26 8.74
C ARG A 223 2.42 -20.07 8.46
N ARG A 224 2.39 -20.97 7.48
CA ARG A 224 3.56 -21.76 7.09
C ARG A 224 4.68 -20.88 6.58
N ALA A 225 4.38 -19.95 5.67
CA ALA A 225 5.34 -19.01 5.12
C ALA A 225 5.99 -18.16 6.24
N LEU A 226 5.19 -17.67 7.19
CA LEU A 226 5.68 -16.91 8.33
C LEU A 226 6.58 -17.75 9.25
N GLN A 227 6.26 -19.03 9.43
CA GLN A 227 7.09 -19.96 10.21
C GLN A 227 8.42 -20.29 9.53
N VAL A 228 8.43 -20.42 8.20
CA VAL A 228 9.67 -20.55 7.42
C VAL A 228 10.53 -19.30 7.61
N LEU A 229 9.97 -18.10 7.44
CA LEU A 229 10.69 -16.84 7.64
C LEU A 229 11.23 -16.72 9.08
N SER A 230 10.40 -16.99 10.09
CA SER A 230 10.75 -17.03 11.52
C SER A 230 11.98 -17.91 11.81
N THR A 231 12.04 -19.07 11.14
CA THR A 231 13.18 -20.00 11.25
C THR A 231 14.44 -19.44 10.60
N GLN A 232 14.33 -18.84 9.40
CA GLN A 232 15.46 -18.26 8.68
C GLN A 232 16.11 -17.09 9.43
N ILE A 233 15.30 -16.28 10.12
CA ILE A 233 15.77 -15.13 10.90
C ILE A 233 16.12 -15.50 12.36
N ALA A 234 15.94 -16.77 12.76
CA ALA A 234 16.12 -17.27 14.11
C ALA A 234 15.39 -16.45 15.19
N ARG A 235 14.19 -15.95 14.87
CA ARG A 235 13.39 -15.08 15.74
C ARG A 235 11.91 -15.40 15.61
N PRO A 236 11.18 -15.60 16.72
CA PRO A 236 9.76 -15.90 16.66
C PRO A 236 8.98 -14.70 16.13
N LEU A 237 8.12 -14.98 15.15
CA LEU A 237 7.12 -14.04 14.62
C LEU A 237 5.73 -14.41 15.16
N PRO A 238 4.87 -13.44 15.53
CA PRO A 238 3.54 -13.73 16.05
C PRO A 238 2.64 -14.39 15.02
N ASP A 239 1.89 -15.44 15.39
CA ASP A 239 0.92 -16.10 14.50
C ASP A 239 -0.16 -15.14 13.99
N GLU A 240 -0.49 -14.13 14.80
CA GLU A 240 -1.45 -13.08 14.48
C GLU A 240 -1.13 -12.34 13.18
N GLU A 241 0.15 -12.26 12.81
CA GLU A 241 0.55 -11.60 11.57
C GLU A 241 0.05 -12.34 10.32
N ALA A 242 -0.27 -13.64 10.42
CA ALA A 242 -0.88 -14.38 9.32
C ALA A 242 -2.25 -13.79 8.94
N TYR A 243 -3.03 -13.29 9.90
CA TYR A 243 -4.31 -12.63 9.62
C TYR A 243 -4.11 -11.29 8.91
N ASN A 244 -3.09 -10.52 9.31
CA ASN A 244 -2.75 -9.25 8.65
C ASN A 244 -2.28 -9.49 7.21
N ILE A 245 -1.46 -10.52 6.98
CA ILE A 245 -0.97 -10.90 5.65
C ILE A 245 -2.15 -11.28 4.75
N VAL A 246 -3.09 -12.11 5.22
CA VAL A 246 -4.31 -12.44 4.44
C VAL A 246 -5.15 -11.19 4.19
N GLY A 247 -5.21 -10.28 5.17
CA GLY A 247 -5.85 -8.98 5.04
C GLY A 247 -5.32 -8.15 3.88
N ILE A 248 -3.99 -8.07 3.76
CA ILE A 248 -3.33 -7.35 2.66
C ILE A 248 -3.50 -8.11 1.34
N LEU A 249 -3.30 -9.43 1.37
CA LEU A 249 -3.39 -10.32 0.20
C LEU A 249 -4.70 -10.17 -0.55
N ARG A 250 -5.82 -10.18 0.17
CA ARG A 250 -7.15 -10.12 -0.44
C ARG A 250 -7.64 -8.68 -0.62
N GLN A 251 -6.83 -7.67 -0.25
CA GLN A 251 -7.20 -6.25 -0.19
C GLN A 251 -8.60 -6.05 0.41
N VAL A 252 -8.89 -6.85 1.44
CA VAL A 252 -10.18 -7.54 1.53
C VAL A 252 -11.37 -6.58 1.42
N ASP A 253 -12.31 -6.90 0.51
CA ASP A 253 -13.63 -6.28 0.30
C ASP A 253 -14.55 -6.25 1.54
N ILE A 254 -14.01 -6.42 2.76
CA ILE A 254 -14.70 -6.30 4.04
C ILE A 254 -15.22 -4.87 4.25
N PHE A 255 -14.60 -3.88 3.60
CA PHE A 255 -15.07 -2.50 3.63
C PHE A 255 -16.32 -2.24 2.76
N ILE A 256 -16.69 -3.19 1.88
CA ILE A 256 -17.74 -2.99 0.87
C ILE A 256 -19.08 -3.64 1.27
N SER A 257 -19.12 -4.44 2.34
CA SER A 257 -20.36 -5.07 2.82
C SER A 257 -20.77 -4.55 4.19
N GLY A 258 -21.37 -3.35 4.21
CA GLY A 258 -22.04 -2.74 5.35
C GLY A 258 -23.13 -1.78 4.90
#